data_AF-A0A3M2ZHF6-F1
#
_entry.id   AF-A0A3M2ZHF6-F1
#
_cell.length_a   1.000
_cell.length_b   1.000
_cell.length_c   1.000
_cell.angle_alpha   90.00
_cell.angle_beta   90.00
_cell.angle_gamma   90.00
#
_symmetry.space_group_name_H-M   'P 1'
#
loop_
_entity.id
_entity.type
_entity.pdbx_description
1 polymer ?
#
loop_
_entity_poly.entity_id
_entity_poly.type
_entity_poly.pdbx_seq_one_letter_code
_entity_poly.pdbx_strand_id
1 'polypeptide(L)' 'MAVFRDGTYIGLQRAESMDGDSLISMMVGRELTQLFPQREKPAGDVLLSVSDLSLKGIFQQVSFDLRAGEVLG' A
#
# COMPACT_ATOMS: atom_id res chain seq x y z
N MET A 1 11.51 1.02 23.19
CA MET A 1 10.18 0.60 22.71
C MET A 1 10.04 -0.90 22.90
N ALA A 2 8.99 -1.33 23.58
CA ALA A 2 8.65 -2.74 23.75
C ALA A 2 7.54 -3.10 22.76
N VAL A 3 7.64 -4.28 22.13
CA VAL A 3 6.67 -4.76 21.15
C VAL A 3 6.02 -6.04 21.68
N PHE A 4 4.70 -6.06 21.66
CA PHE A 4 3.88 -7.21 21.97
C PHE A 4 3.04 -7.57 20.75
N ARG A 5 2.95 -8.85 20.42
CA ARG A 5 2.14 -9.39 19.32
C ARG A 5 1.41 -10.62 19.83
N ASP A 6 0.12 -10.72 19.52
CA ASP A 6 -0.74 -11.84 19.93
C ASP A 6 -0.68 -12.13 21.44
N GLY A 7 -0.61 -11.08 22.26
CA GLY A 7 -0.47 -11.20 23.72
C GLY A 7 0.90 -11.68 24.21
N THR A 8 1.87 -11.87 23.30
CA THR A 8 3.22 -12.35 23.60
C THR A 8 4.24 -11.24 23.42
N TYR A 9 5.27 -11.22 24.27
CA TYR A 9 6.39 -10.29 24.16
C TYR A 9 7.32 -10.70 23.01
N ILE A 10 7.54 -9.78 22.07
CA ILE A 10 8.37 -10.02 20.88
C ILE A 10 9.76 -9.42 21.02
N GLY A 11 9.90 -8.28 21.70
CA GLY A 11 11.22 -7.68 21.95
C GLY A 11 11.19 -6.27 22.51
N LEU A 12 12.38 -5.81 22.89
CA LEU A 12 12.64 -4.47 23.42
C LEU A 12 13.90 -3.92 22.75
N GLN A 13 13.77 -2.74 22.16
CA GLN A 13 14.90 -2.02 21.57
C GLN A 13 14.91 -0.56 22.01
N ARG A 14 16.08 0.08 21.96
CA ARG A 14 16.17 1.53 22.19
C ARG A 14 15.45 2.26 21.06
N ALA A 15 14.73 3.33 21.40
CA ALA A 15 13.99 4.11 20.41
C ALA A 15 14.93 4.70 19.35
N GLU A 16 16.12 5.11 19.76
CA GLU A 16 17.17 5.66 18.91
C GLU A 16 17.75 4.65 17.90
N SER A 17 17.63 3.34 18.20
CA SER A 17 18.14 2.26 17.36
C SER A 17 17.04 1.53 16.59
N MET A 18 15.81 2.02 16.64
CA MET A 18 14.64 1.39 16.02
C MET A 18 14.37 2.07 14.68
N ASP A 19 14.43 1.30 13.60
CA ASP A 19 13.92 1.73 12.29
C ASP A 19 12.44 1.32 12.12
N GLY A 20 11.74 2.03 11.23
CA GLY A 20 10.31 1.80 11.01
C GLY A 20 9.99 0.41 10.46
N ASP A 21 10.86 -0.13 9.61
CA ASP A 21 10.64 -1.41 8.93
C ASP A 21 10.78 -2.58 9.91
N SER A 22 11.79 -2.52 10.78
CA SER A 22 12.04 -3.45 11.88
C SER A 22 10.89 -3.45 12.88
N LEU A 23 10.36 -2.27 13.23
CA LEU A 23 9.19 -2.18 14.12
C LEU A 23 7.97 -2.88 13.50
N ILE A 24 7.69 -2.60 12.22
CA ILE A 24 6.56 -3.19 11.51
C ILE A 24 6.75 -4.72 11.37
N SER A 25 7.96 -5.18 11.04
CA SER A 25 8.28 -6.61 10.96
C SER A 25 8.05 -7.31 12.30
N MET A 26 8.47 -6.69 13.42
CA MET A 26 8.20 -7.23 14.76
C MET A 26 6.69 -7.30 15.08
N MET A 27 5.90 -6.33 14.62
CA MET A 27 4.45 -6.28 14.86
C MET A 27 3.67 -7.27 14.01
N VAL A 28 4.06 -7.52 12.76
CA VAL A 28 3.29 -8.36 11.82
C VAL A 28 3.88 -9.76 11.65
N GLY A 29 5.14 -9.98 12.06
CA GLY A 29 5.80 -11.27 11.99
C GLY A 29 6.19 -11.73 10.57
N ARG A 30 6.35 -10.77 9.65
CA ARG A 30 6.77 -11.00 8.26
C ARG A 30 7.62 -9.83 7.79
N GLU A 31 8.56 -10.11 6.88
CA GLU A 31 9.40 -9.09 6.26
C GLU A 31 8.54 -8.03 5.54
N LEU A 32 9.00 -6.77 5.54
CA LEU A 32 8.23 -5.65 4.96
C LEU A 32 7.89 -5.87 3.48
N THR A 33 8.77 -6.59 2.77
CA THR A 33 8.58 -7.02 1.38
C THR A 33 7.33 -7.88 1.16
N GLN A 34 6.77 -8.49 2.21
CA GLN A 34 5.54 -9.28 2.17
C GLN A 34 4.29 -8.51 2.59
N LEU A 35 4.41 -7.26 3.05
CA LEU A 35 3.26 -6.42 3.44
C LEU A 35 2.56 -5.79 2.26
N PHE A 36 3.30 -5.54 1.19
CA PHE A 36 2.79 -5.00 -0.06
C PHE A 36 3.17 -5.96 -1.18
N PRO A 37 2.50 -7.12 -1.29
CA PRO A 37 2.67 -7.97 -2.46
C PRO A 37 2.48 -7.10 -3.70
N GLN A 38 3.37 -7.23 -4.68
CA GLN A 38 3.19 -6.56 -5.96
C GLN A 38 1.81 -6.92 -6.47
N ARG A 39 0.90 -5.94 -6.54
CA ARG A 39 -0.41 -6.15 -7.13
C ARG A 39 -0.16 -6.54 -8.58
N GLU A 40 -0.51 -7.77 -8.94
CA GLU A 40 -0.52 -8.20 -10.33
C GLU A 40 -1.40 -7.19 -11.09
N LYS A 41 -0.83 -6.55 -12.11
CA LYS A 41 -1.61 -5.68 -12.98
C LYS A 41 -2.59 -6.58 -13.73
N PRO A 42 -3.91 -6.37 -13.60
CA PRO A 42 -4.87 -7.13 -14.38
C PRO A 42 -4.60 -6.89 -15.85
N ALA A 43 -4.24 -7.95 -16.58
CA ALA A 43 -4.03 -7.91 -18.04
C ALA A 43 -5.37 -7.92 -18.80
N GLY A 44 -6.42 -7.35 -18.19
CA GLY A 44 -7.76 -7.32 -18.75
C GLY A 44 -7.93 -6.28 -19.85
N ASP A 45 -8.95 -6.47 -20.67
CA ASP A 45 -9.41 -5.49 -21.65
C ASP A 45 -9.79 -4.18 -20.95
N VAL A 46 -9.63 -3.06 -21.66
CA VAL A 46 -10.09 -1.75 -21.19
C VAL A 46 -11.62 -1.76 -21.19
N LEU A 47 -12.22 -1.57 -20.01
CA LEU A 47 -13.66 -1.50 -19.84
C LEU A 47 -14.18 -0.06 -19.87
N LEU A 48 -13.36 0.89 -19.44
CA LEU A 48 -13.66 2.31 -19.46
C LEU A 48 -12.39 3.10 -19.79
N SER A 49 -12.50 4.03 -20.74
CA SER A 49 -11.46 5.00 -21.04
C SER A 49 -12.02 6.40 -20.83
N VAL A 50 -11.30 7.21 -20.08
CA VAL A 50 -11.64 8.60 -19.76
C VAL A 50 -10.54 9.49 -20.33
N SER A 51 -10.93 10.54 -21.02
CA SER A 51 -9.99 11.52 -21.59
C SER A 51 -10.40 12.94 -21.22
N ASP A 52 -9.42 13.77 -20.88
CA ASP A 52 -9.53 15.21 -20.63
C ASP A 52 -10.56 15.61 -19.54
N LEU A 53 -10.82 14.72 -18.59
CA LEU A 53 -11.78 14.95 -17.51
C LEU A 53 -11.32 16.13 -16.64
N SER A 54 -12.13 17.19 -16.60
CA SER A 54 -11.80 18.44 -15.93
C SER A 54 -12.98 18.96 -15.12
N LEU A 55 -12.72 19.44 -13.91
CA LEU A 55 -13.69 20.10 -13.03
C LEU A 55 -13.07 21.37 -12.46
N LYS A 56 -13.63 22.52 -12.86
CA LYS A 56 -13.09 23.84 -12.54
C LYS A 56 -12.89 24.00 -11.02
N GLY A 57 -11.64 24.30 -10.63
CA GLY A 57 -11.26 24.50 -9.24
C GLY A 57 -10.99 23.23 -8.43
N ILE A 58 -11.12 22.04 -9.04
CA ILE A 58 -10.90 20.75 -8.36
C ILE A 58 -9.83 19.92 -9.09
N PHE A 59 -9.99 19.66 -10.39
CA PHE A 59 -9.00 18.91 -11.20
C PHE A 59 -9.04 19.34 -12.66
N GLN A 60 -7.95 19.11 -13.41
CA GLN A 60 -7.85 19.46 -14.83
C GLN A 60 -7.16 18.34 -15.62
N GLN A 61 -7.70 18.03 -16.79
CA GLN A 61 -7.12 17.14 -17.82
C GLN A 61 -6.70 15.76 -17.30
N VAL A 62 -7.60 15.10 -16.57
CA VAL A 62 -7.38 13.74 -16.09
C VAL A 62 -7.78 12.75 -17.17
N SER A 63 -6.85 11.88 -17.55
CA SER A 63 -7.06 10.81 -18.54
C SER A 63 -6.56 9.49 -17.97
N PHE A 64 -7.38 8.44 -18.03
CA PHE A 64 -7.02 7.11 -17.55
C PHE A 64 -7.89 6.04 -18.20
N ASP A 65 -7.38 4.81 -18.19
CA ASP A 65 -8.11 3.60 -18.57
C ASP A 65 -8.34 2.75 -17.31
N LEU A 66 -9.52 2.15 -17.22
CA LEU A 66 -9.87 1.11 -16.25
C LEU A 66 -9.90 -0.24 -16.96
N ARG A 67 -9.04 -1.16 -16.53
CA ARG A 67 -8.99 -2.52 -17.07
C ARG A 67 -9.84 -3.50 -16.28
N ALA A 68 -10.29 -4.57 -16.93
CA ALA A 68 -11.04 -5.63 -16.26
C ALA A 68 -10.24 -6.24 -15.10
N GLY A 69 -10.80 -6.20 -13.90
CA GLY A 69 -10.16 -6.67 -12.65
C GLY A 69 -9.31 -5.61 -11.94
N GLU A 70 -9.18 -4.40 -12.49
CA GLU A 70 -8.47 -3.29 -11.85
C GLU A 70 -9.35 -2.57 -10.82
N VAL A 71 -8.74 -2.20 -9.69
CA VAL A 71 -9.39 -1.39 -8.65
C VAL A 71 -8.76 0.00 -8.70
N LEU A 72 -9.55 1.00 -9.08
CA LEU A 72 -9.19 2.42 -8.95
C LEU A 72 -9.43 2.86 -7.51
N GLY A 73 -8.42 3.45 -6.89
CA GLY A 73 -8.46 3.94 -5.51
C GLY A 73 -7.36 4.95 -5.22
#